data_AF-A0A2T5JRY3-F1
#
_entry.id   AF-A0A2T5JRY3-F1
#
_cell.length_a   1.000
_cell.length_b   1.000
_cell.length_c   1.000
_cell.angle_alpha   90.00
_cell.angle_beta   90.00
_cell.angle_gamma   90.00
#
_symmetry.space_group_name_H-M   'P 1'
#
loop_
_entity.id
_entity.type
_entity.pdbx_description
1 polymer ?
#
loop_
_entity_poly.entity_id
_entity_poly.type
_entity_poly.pdbx_seq_one_letter_code
_entity_poly.pdbx_strand_id
1 'polypeptide(L)'
;MNIQRVVRNLVTTKRHFWLTTQSLRVVENASGKLEVALDPIGCKPGDFVITVEGTAARLATDNPKITTDLTIGGIIDHWSEDDW
;
A
#
# COMPACT_ATOMS: atom_id res chain seq x y z
N MET A 1 -7.52 -8.17 -4.90
CA MET A 1 -7.45 -7.42 -3.63
C MET A 1 -6.86 -8.38 -2.62
N ASN A 2 -5.84 -7.95 -1.89
CA ASN A 2 -5.14 -8.81 -0.93
C ASN A 2 -5.17 -8.17 0.46
N ILE A 3 -5.17 -8.99 1.50
CA ILE A 3 -4.94 -8.54 2.87
C ILE A 3 -3.44 -8.52 3.10
N GLN A 4 -2.92 -7.37 3.50
CA GLN A 4 -1.50 -7.19 3.79
C GLN A 4 -1.32 -6.40 5.09
N ARG A 5 -0.17 -6.57 5.74
CA ARG A 5 0.20 -5.81 6.94
C ARG A 5 1.27 -4.78 6.60
N VAL A 6 1.12 -3.55 7.07
CA VAL A 6 2.13 -2.51 6.89
C VAL A 6 3.33 -2.79 7.79
N VAL A 7 4.50 -2.96 7.20
CA VAL A 7 5.74 -3.27 7.94
C VAL A 7 6.49 -1.99 8.29
N ARG A 8 6.68 -1.10 7.31
CA ARG A 8 7.47 0.13 7.49
C ARG A 8 7.25 1.13 6.36
N ASN A 9 7.74 2.34 6.58
CA ASN A 9 7.79 3.38 5.55
C ASN A 9 8.92 3.10 4.55
N LEU A 10 8.70 3.45 3.28
CA LEU A 10 9.74 3.49 2.26
C LEU A 10 9.93 4.94 1.78
N VAL A 11 11.15 5.45 1.90
CA VAL A 11 11.50 6.80 1.43
C VAL A 11 12.38 6.67 0.19
N THR A 12 12.07 7.48 -0.83
CA THR A 12 12.83 7.55 -2.08
C THR A 12 13.11 9.01 -2.42
N THR A 13 14.38 9.34 -2.69
CA THR A 13 14.82 10.72 -2.98
C THR A 13 14.87 11.03 -4.48
N LYS A 14 14.97 10.00 -5.32
CA LYS A 14 14.83 10.08 -6.78
C LYS A 14 13.68 9.18 -7.22
N ARG A 15 12.69 9.75 -7.90
CA ARG A 15 11.42 9.07 -8.20
C ARG A 15 11.05 9.27 -9.66
N HIS A 16 10.22 8.37 -10.17
CA HIS A 16 9.55 8.61 -11.44
C HIS A 16 8.60 9.81 -11.31
N PHE A 17 8.55 10.67 -12.32
CA PHE A 17 7.75 11.91 -12.29
C PHE A 17 6.29 11.64 -11.91
N TRP A 18 5.70 10.60 -12.50
CA TRP A 18 4.30 10.23 -12.26
C TRP A 18 4.05 9.46 -10.95
N LEU A 19 5.08 9.19 -10.13
CA LEU A 19 4.87 8.75 -8.74
C LEU A 19 4.60 9.94 -7.81
N THR A 20 4.89 11.15 -8.27
CA THR A 20 4.63 12.43 -7.59
C THR A 20 5.19 12.45 -6.15
N THR A 21 4.44 13.01 -5.19
CA THR A 21 4.79 13.07 -3.76
C THR A 21 4.09 12.01 -2.92
N GLN A 22 3.57 10.95 -3.56
CA GLN A 22 2.78 9.92 -2.87
C GLN A 22 3.61 9.13 -1.86
N SER A 23 3.00 8.79 -0.71
CA SER A 23 3.62 7.98 0.34
C SER A 23 3.77 6.53 -0.12
N LEU A 24 4.85 5.87 0.31
CA LEU A 24 5.10 4.45 0.03
C LEU A 24 5.26 3.68 1.34
N ARG A 25 4.64 2.49 1.38
CA ARG A 25 4.73 1.55 2.50
C ARG A 25 5.30 0.24 2.00
N VAL A 26 6.17 -0.35 2.80
CA VAL A 26 6.49 -1.77 2.68
C VAL A 26 5.37 -2.52 3.37
N VAL A 27 4.76 -3.45 2.65
CA VAL A 27 3.68 -4.31 3.14
C VAL A 27 4.10 -5.78 3.03
N GLU A 28 3.53 -6.64 3.87
CA GLU A 28 3.74 -8.08 3.81
C GLU A 28 2.41 -8.83 3.70
N ASN A 29 2.43 -9.98 3.04
CA ASN A 29 1.32 -10.93 3.10
C ASN A 29 1.52 -11.95 4.25
N ALA A 30 0.53 -12.82 4.48
CA ALA A 30 0.59 -13.86 5.53
C ALA A 30 1.77 -14.85 5.37
N SER A 31 2.34 -14.97 4.17
CA SER A 31 3.53 -15.77 3.91
C SER A 31 4.85 -15.02 4.16
N GLY A 32 4.80 -13.77 4.62
CA GLY A 32 5.96 -12.89 4.82
C GLY A 32 6.55 -12.32 3.53
N LYS A 33 5.89 -12.48 2.37
CA LYS A 33 6.36 -11.87 1.11
C LYS A 33 6.20 -10.36 1.21
N LEU A 34 7.29 -9.64 0.96
CA LEU A 34 7.31 -8.18 0.98
C LEU A 34 7.00 -7.58 -0.39
N GLU A 35 6.17 -6.54 -0.38
CA GLU A 35 5.81 -5.72 -1.53
C GLU A 35 5.82 -4.23 -1.13
N VAL A 36 5.70 -3.34 -2.11
CA VAL A 36 5.67 -1.89 -1.89
C VAL A 36 4.36 -1.34 -2.42
N ALA A 37 3.54 -0.81 -1.53
CA ALA A 37 2.26 -0.22 -1.87
C ALA A 37 2.32 1.30 -1.77
N LEU A 38 1.63 1.98 -2.69
CA LEU A 38 1.30 3.39 -2.57
C LEU A 38 0.23 3.57 -1.49
N ASP A 39 0.41 4.58 -0.63
CA ASP A 39 -0.50 4.83 0.49
C ASP A 39 -1.14 6.23 0.38
N PRO A 40 -2.39 6.31 -0.10
CA PRO A 40 -3.18 7.53 -0.09
C PRO A 40 -3.94 7.74 1.24
N ILE A 41 -3.90 6.79 2.18
CA ILE A 41 -4.74 6.75 3.38
C ILE A 41 -4.00 7.32 4.60
N GLY A 42 -2.69 7.07 4.71
CA GLY A 42 -1.89 7.46 5.88
C GLY A 42 -1.70 6.34 6.90
N CYS A 43 -1.57 5.10 6.43
CA CYS A 43 -1.35 3.93 7.28
C CYS A 43 -0.02 4.00 8.04
N LYS A 44 0.02 3.32 9.19
CA LYS A 44 1.21 3.16 10.05
C LYS A 44 1.65 1.68 10.12
N PRO A 45 2.90 1.41 10.50
CA PRO A 45 3.35 0.05 10.79
C PRO A 45 2.42 -0.68 11.76
N GLY A 46 2.08 -1.93 11.44
CA GLY A 46 1.13 -2.76 12.19
C GLY A 46 -0.32 -2.68 11.69
N ASP A 47 -0.67 -1.71 10.84
CA ASP A 47 -2.01 -1.68 10.26
C ASP A 47 -2.21 -2.85 9.28
N PHE A 48 -3.34 -3.54 9.41
CA PHE A 48 -3.84 -4.48 8.39
C PHE A 48 -4.64 -3.71 7.35
N VAL A 49 -4.37 -3.96 6.08
CA VAL A 49 -4.89 -3.18 4.97
C VAL A 49 -5.37 -4.06 3.83
N ILE A 50 -6.33 -3.54 3.06
CA ILE A 50 -6.70 -4.09 1.76
C ILE A 50 -5.90 -3.37 0.69
N THR A 51 -5.20 -4.12 -0.15
CA THR A 51 -4.49 -3.58 -1.31
C THR A 51 -5.18 -3.90 -2.62
N VAL A 52 -5.07 -2.97 -3.56
CA VAL A 52 -5.59 -3.05 -4.93
C VAL A 52 -4.41 -3.14 -5.89
N GLU A 53 -4.45 -4.13 -6.77
CA GLU A 53 -3.34 -4.49 -7.66
C GLU A 53 -3.61 -4.19 -9.14
N GLY A 54 -2.53 -4.12 -9.91
CA GLY A 54 -2.54 -3.98 -11.36
C GLY A 54 -3.11 -2.64 -11.81
N THR A 55 -3.85 -2.64 -12.93
CA THR A 55 -4.43 -1.41 -13.49
C THR A 55 -5.38 -0.70 -12.51
N ALA A 56 -6.09 -1.46 -11.68
CA ALA A 56 -7.02 -0.91 -10.69
C ALA A 56 -6.30 -0.12 -9.58
N ALA A 57 -5.02 -0.39 -9.31
CA ALA A 57 -4.23 0.34 -8.32
C ALA A 57 -4.16 1.84 -8.62
N ARG A 58 -4.13 2.24 -9.90
CA ARG A 58 -4.15 3.65 -10.30
C ARG A 58 -5.50 4.31 -10.03
N LEU A 59 -6.59 3.56 -10.14
CA LEU A 59 -7.94 4.04 -9.85
C LEU A 59 -8.22 4.15 -8.36
N ALA A 60 -7.47 3.44 -7.52
CA ALA A 60 -7.49 3.58 -6.07
C ALA A 60 -6.72 4.81 -5.55
N THR A 61 -6.16 5.62 -6.46
CA THR A 61 -5.55 6.92 -6.15
C THR A 61 -6.51 8.06 -6.52
N ASP A 62 -6.15 9.29 -6.16
CA ASP A 62 -6.85 10.51 -6.57
C ASP A 62 -6.65 10.87 -8.06
N ASN A 63 -5.64 10.29 -8.72
CA ASN A 63 -5.30 10.58 -10.11
C ASN A 63 -4.86 9.32 -10.88
N PRO A 64 -5.64 8.83 -11.87
CA PRO A 64 -5.32 7.63 -12.65
C PRO A 64 -4.00 7.67 -13.44
N LYS A 65 -3.35 8.83 -13.56
CA LYS A 65 -2.01 8.96 -14.17
C LYS A 65 -0.88 8.54 -13.22
N ILE A 66 -1.15 8.41 -11.92
CA ILE A 66 -0.16 7.98 -10.94
C ILE A 66 0.38 6.60 -11.33
N THR A 67 1.70 6.48 -11.44
CA THR A 67 2.33 5.23 -11.85
C THR A 67 2.50 4.32 -10.64
N THR A 68 1.52 3.46 -10.44
CA THR A 68 1.52 2.41 -9.41
C THR A 68 0.79 1.17 -9.93
N ASP A 69 1.21 0.02 -9.47
CA ASP A 69 0.60 -1.29 -9.67
C ASP A 69 0.12 -1.92 -8.35
N LEU A 70 0.34 -1.25 -7.20
CA LEU A 70 -0.14 -1.66 -5.88
C LEU A 70 -0.48 -0.44 -5.03
N THR A 71 -1.73 -0.33 -4.58
CA THR A 71 -2.21 0.81 -3.79
C THR A 71 -3.04 0.32 -2.61
N ILE A 72 -2.82 0.90 -1.43
CA ILE A 72 -3.65 0.67 -0.26
C ILE A 72 -5.02 1.31 -0.49
N GLY A 73 -6.08 0.50 -0.43
CA GLY A 73 -7.47 0.95 -0.58
C GLY A 73 -8.15 1.30 0.74
N GLY A 74 -7.66 0.76 1.87
CA GLY A 74 -8.22 1.04 3.19
C GLY A 74 -7.57 0.22 4.30
N ILE A 75 -7.76 0.68 5.53
CA ILE A 75 -7.40 -0.03 6.76
C ILE A 75 -8.53 -0.98 7.12
N ILE A 76 -8.21 -2.17 7.60
CA ILE A 76 -9.18 -3.15 8.07
C ILE A 76 -9.39 -2.91 9.56
N ASP A 77 -10.61 -2.51 9.91
CA ASP A 77 -11.00 -2.40 11.31
C ASP A 77 -11.11 -3.77 11.97
N HIS A 78 -10.78 -3.83 13.26
CA HIS A 78 -10.92 -5.03 14.08
C HIS A 78 -10.16 -6.27 13.58
N TRP A 79 -9.02 -6.09 12.90
CA TRP A 79 -8.11 -7.17 12.52
C TRP A 79 -6.92 -7.25 13.48
N SER A 80 -6.61 -8.44 13.99
CA SER A 80 -5.54 -8.65 14.96
C SER A 80 -4.47 -9.60 14.46
N GLU A 81 -3.37 -9.74 15.21
CA GLU A 81 -2.32 -10.73 14.92
C GLU A 81 -2.84 -12.18 15.09
N ASP A 82 -3.91 -12.39 15.86
CA ASP A 82 -4.55 -13.72 15.95
C ASP A 82 -5.33 -14.08 14.67
N ASP A 83 -5.71 -13.06 13.88
CA ASP A 83 -6.41 -13.19 12.60
C ASP A 83 -5.45 -13.16 11.39
N TRP A 84 -4.15 -13.02 11.63
CA TRP A 84 -3.11 -12.85 10.61
C TRP A 84 -2.51 -14.18 10.12
#